data_AF-A0A644WRR1-F1
#
_entry.id   AF-A0A644WRR1-F1
#
_cell.length_a   1.000
_cell.length_b   1.000
_cell.length_c   1.000
_cell.angle_alpha   90.00
_cell.angle_beta   90.00
_cell.angle_gamma   90.00
#
_symmetry.space_group_name_H-M   'P 1'
#
loop_
_entity.id
_entity.type
_entity.pdbx_description
1 polymer ?
#
loop_
_entity_poly.entity_id
_entity_poly.type
_entity_poly.pdbx_seq_one_letter_code
_entity_poly.pdbx_strand_id
1 'polypeptide(L)'
;MLSAMKRFSFLILAVFFSFAACSPSKNIDSDFNKCMKIVEDYDSYIGPVSDTILARFYFATNYLERISGVAGSFVDAEPPHYKTRSDCRSDLRKWRNWYDGHIEYLTQDRSDSLKREIARDNIWWSDSTILDYVFDN
;
A
#
# COMPACT_ATOMS: atom_id res chain seq x y z
N MET A 1 22.68 63.76 28.29
CA MET A 1 22.52 62.43 28.89
C MET A 1 22.82 61.40 27.82
N LEU A 2 23.97 60.73 27.94
CA LEU A 2 24.41 59.61 27.10
C LEU A 2 24.04 58.28 27.81
N SER A 3 24.05 57.19 27.04
CA SER A 3 23.99 55.76 27.46
C SER A 3 22.59 55.20 27.68
N ALA A 4 22.22 53.98 27.27
CA ALA A 4 22.91 52.86 26.62
C ALA A 4 21.84 51.94 25.98
N MET A 5 22.01 51.50 24.73
CA MET A 5 22.36 50.11 24.33
C MET A 5 21.42 48.95 24.74
N LYS A 6 20.93 48.28 23.67
CA LYS A 6 20.72 46.84 23.46
C LYS A 6 19.71 46.13 24.37
N ARG A 7 18.73 45.45 23.77
CA ARG A 7 18.72 43.98 23.61
C ARG A 7 17.70 43.59 22.52
N PHE A 8 18.18 43.06 21.41
CA PHE A 8 18.12 41.63 21.05
C PHE A 8 16.83 41.23 20.32
N SER A 9 17.00 41.20 18.99
CA SER A 9 16.40 40.26 18.04
C SER A 9 15.87 38.99 18.68
N PHE A 10 14.55 38.76 18.62
CA PHE A 10 13.92 37.45 18.75
C PHE A 10 12.50 37.54 18.19
N LEU A 11 12.34 37.30 16.89
CA LEU A 11 11.25 36.47 16.35
C LEU A 11 11.38 36.27 14.82
N ILE A 12 12.58 35.93 14.34
CA ILE A 12 12.74 35.25 13.05
C ILE A 12 13.10 33.80 13.37
N LEU A 13 12.20 33.04 14.02
CA LEU A 13 12.42 31.60 14.24
C LEU A 13 11.18 30.84 14.73
N ALA A 14 10.09 30.84 13.96
CA ALA A 14 8.99 29.89 14.21
C ALA A 14 8.24 29.46 12.94
N VAL A 15 8.87 29.56 11.76
CA VAL A 15 8.39 28.90 10.53
C VAL A 15 9.32 27.75 10.13
N PHE A 16 10.07 27.21 11.10
CA PHE A 16 10.42 25.80 11.07
C PHE A 16 9.25 25.05 11.72
N PHE A 17 8.09 25.06 11.06
CA PHE A 17 7.24 23.88 11.10
C PHE A 17 8.11 22.79 10.47
N SER A 18 8.87 22.13 11.33
CA SER A 18 9.44 20.84 11.06
C SER A 18 8.26 19.98 10.68
N PHE A 19 7.99 19.91 9.38
CA PHE A 19 7.66 18.65 8.76
C PHE A 19 8.81 17.74 9.18
N ALA A 20 8.67 17.12 10.37
CA ALA A 20 9.21 15.81 10.57
C ALA A 20 8.54 15.01 9.46
N ALA A 21 9.16 15.02 8.28
CA ALA A 21 8.86 14.12 7.22
C ALA A 21 8.96 12.77 7.91
N CYS A 22 7.80 12.19 8.19
CA CYS A 22 7.70 10.86 8.72
C CYS A 22 8.27 10.03 7.57
N SER A 23 9.58 9.80 7.59
CA SER A 23 10.20 9.08 6.49
C SER A 23 9.50 7.74 6.47
N PRO A 24 8.92 7.33 5.34
CA PRO A 24 8.19 6.09 5.28
C PRO A 24 9.09 4.98 5.82
N SER A 25 8.54 4.14 6.69
CA SER A 25 9.32 3.02 7.20
C SER A 25 9.71 2.15 6.01
N LYS A 26 10.96 1.67 5.96
CA LYS A 26 11.43 0.78 4.88
C LYS A 26 10.53 -0.45 4.68
N ASN A 27 9.80 -0.85 5.72
CA ASN A 27 8.91 -2.00 5.69
C ASN A 27 7.63 -1.72 4.89
N ILE A 28 7.07 -0.50 4.96
CA ILE A 28 5.88 -0.13 4.19
C ILE A 28 6.20 -0.10 2.69
N ASP A 29 7.36 0.47 2.34
CA ASP A 29 7.80 0.50 0.94
C ASP A 29 7.96 -0.91 0.38
N SER A 30 8.53 -1.81 1.18
CA SER A 30 8.58 -3.23 0.87
C SER A 30 7.19 -3.85 0.68
N ASP A 31 6.26 -3.65 1.61
CA ASP A 31 4.89 -4.21 1.54
C ASP A 31 4.13 -3.72 0.31
N PHE A 32 4.19 -2.41 0.03
CA PHE A 32 3.52 -1.82 -1.14
C PHE A 32 4.11 -2.35 -2.45
N ASN A 33 5.44 -2.39 -2.56
CA ASN A 33 6.09 -2.89 -3.78
C ASN A 33 5.89 -4.40 -3.97
N LYS A 34 5.81 -5.19 -2.89
CA LYS A 34 5.43 -6.61 -2.94
C LYS A 34 4.03 -6.78 -3.55
N CYS A 35 3.06 -5.98 -3.10
CA CYS A 35 1.70 -6.02 -3.65
C CYS A 35 1.64 -5.56 -5.11
N MET A 36 2.34 -4.47 -5.47
CA MET A 36 2.45 -4.01 -6.86
C MET A 36 3.01 -5.12 -7.77
N LYS A 37 4.08 -5.79 -7.35
CA LYS A 37 4.70 -6.88 -8.11
C LYS A 37 3.73 -8.05 -8.33
N ILE A 38 2.95 -8.43 -7.33
CA ILE A 38 1.96 -9.51 -7.48
C ILE A 38 0.92 -9.17 -8.56
N VAL A 39 0.49 -7.91 -8.60
CA VAL A 39 -0.45 -7.43 -9.62
C VAL A 39 0.20 -7.39 -11.01
N GLU A 40 1.47 -6.97 -11.12
CA GLU A 40 2.25 -7.03 -12.37
C GLU A 40 2.45 -8.46 -12.87
N ASP A 41 2.77 -9.39 -11.97
CA ASP A 41 2.94 -10.81 -12.29
C ASP A 41 1.62 -11.41 -12.79
N TYR A 42 0.48 -11.04 -12.19
CA TYR A 42 -0.85 -11.43 -12.67
C TYR A 42 -1.16 -10.86 -14.06
N ASP A 43 -0.90 -9.57 -14.27
CA ASP A 43 -1.14 -8.91 -15.56
C ASP A 43 -0.26 -9.46 -16.69
N SER A 44 0.92 -10.00 -16.37
CA SER A 44 1.79 -10.63 -17.36
C SER A 44 1.58 -12.14 -17.48
N TYR A 45 0.73 -12.74 -16.64
CA TYR A 45 0.51 -14.18 -16.58
C TYR A 45 -0.14 -14.72 -17.86
N ILE A 46 0.42 -15.83 -18.36
CA ILE A 46 -0.08 -16.57 -19.52
C ILE A 46 -0.27 -18.02 -19.09
N GLY A 47 -1.52 -18.45 -18.96
CA GLY A 47 -1.85 -19.80 -18.54
C GLY A 47 -3.17 -19.86 -17.77
N PRO A 48 -3.55 -21.05 -17.28
CA PRO A 48 -4.69 -21.20 -16.38
C PRO A 48 -4.39 -20.54 -15.03
N VAL A 49 -5.28 -19.66 -14.58
CA VAL A 49 -5.17 -19.02 -13.25
C VAL A 49 -5.63 -20.02 -12.20
N SER A 50 -4.72 -20.40 -11.29
CA SER A 50 -5.08 -21.21 -10.13
C SER A 50 -5.65 -20.36 -9.01
N ASP A 51 -6.37 -21.02 -8.10
CA ASP A 51 -6.89 -20.47 -6.85
C ASP A 51 -5.84 -19.64 -6.09
N THR A 52 -4.61 -20.15 -5.98
CA THR A 52 -3.51 -19.43 -5.31
C THR A 52 -3.12 -18.14 -6.02
N ILE A 53 -3.07 -18.14 -7.36
CA ILE A 53 -2.74 -16.95 -8.14
C ILE A 53 -3.85 -15.90 -7.96
N LEU A 54 -5.11 -16.33 -8.05
CA LEU A 54 -6.26 -15.45 -7.87
C LEU A 54 -6.32 -14.87 -6.46
N ALA A 55 -6.06 -15.67 -5.43
CA ALA A 55 -6.03 -15.22 -4.03
C ALA A 55 -4.97 -14.16 -3.79
N ARG A 56 -3.75 -14.37 -4.30
CA ARG A 56 -2.64 -13.40 -4.17
C ARG A 56 -2.97 -12.10 -4.88
N PHE A 57 -3.51 -12.18 -6.10
CA PHE A 57 -3.92 -11.01 -6.87
C PHE A 57 -5.02 -10.23 -6.15
N TYR A 58 -6.06 -10.91 -5.67
CA TYR A 58 -7.15 -10.28 -4.94
C TYR A 58 -6.67 -9.63 -3.64
N PHE A 59 -5.81 -10.31 -2.87
CA PHE A 59 -5.23 -9.73 -1.67
C PHE A 59 -4.45 -8.44 -2.00
N ALA A 60 -3.56 -8.51 -2.99
CA ALA A 60 -2.69 -7.39 -3.36
C ALA A 60 -3.49 -6.18 -3.85
N THR A 61 -4.50 -6.40 -4.70
CA THR A 61 -5.39 -5.33 -5.18
C THR A 61 -6.17 -4.70 -4.02
N ASN A 62 -6.75 -5.49 -3.12
CA ASN A 62 -7.48 -4.97 -1.96
C ASN A 62 -6.57 -4.17 -1.01
N TYR A 63 -5.32 -4.62 -0.81
CA TYR A 63 -4.33 -3.88 -0.04
C TYR A 63 -4.02 -2.53 -0.70
N LEU A 64 -3.73 -2.53 -2.01
CA LEU A 64 -3.41 -1.31 -2.76
C LEU A 64 -4.59 -0.33 -2.79
N GLU A 65 -5.82 -0.81 -2.94
CA GLU A 65 -7.03 0.03 -2.87
C GLU A 65 -7.21 0.65 -1.49
N ARG A 66 -7.16 -0.14 -0.41
CA ARG A 66 -7.39 0.36 0.96
C ARG A 66 -6.27 1.28 1.45
N ILE A 67 -5.03 1.01 1.06
CA ILE A 67 -3.90 1.85 1.48
C ILE A 67 -3.88 3.18 0.73
N SER A 68 -4.21 3.17 -0.57
CA SER A 68 -4.19 4.36 -1.42
C SER A 68 -5.50 5.16 -1.43
N GLY A 69 -6.63 4.52 -1.11
CA GLY A 69 -7.97 5.07 -1.35
C GLY A 69 -8.36 5.14 -2.83
N VAL A 70 -7.54 4.59 -3.73
CA VAL A 70 -7.79 4.57 -5.17
C VAL A 70 -8.43 3.24 -5.54
N ALA A 71 -9.72 3.28 -5.92
CA ALA A 71 -10.44 2.11 -6.40
C ALA A 71 -9.82 1.55 -7.69
N GLY A 72 -9.64 0.24 -7.74
CA GLY A 72 -9.18 -0.49 -8.91
C GLY A 72 -10.30 -0.84 -9.88
N SER A 73 -9.91 -1.38 -11.03
CA SER A 73 -10.79 -1.65 -12.17
C SER A 73 -11.58 -2.96 -12.07
N PHE A 74 -11.91 -3.41 -10.85
CA PHE A 74 -12.72 -4.60 -10.52
C PHE A 74 -11.97 -5.96 -10.56
N VAL A 75 -12.22 -6.76 -9.51
CA VAL A 75 -11.75 -8.14 -9.34
C VAL A 75 -12.93 -9.03 -8.96
N ASP A 76 -13.28 -9.99 -9.83
CA ASP A 76 -14.29 -11.01 -9.53
C ASP A 76 -13.62 -12.21 -8.82
N ALA A 77 -13.78 -12.26 -7.49
CA ALA A 77 -13.21 -13.30 -6.63
C ALA A 77 -14.23 -14.34 -6.14
N GLU A 78 -15.48 -14.32 -6.64
CA GLU A 78 -16.51 -15.27 -6.20
C GLU A 78 -16.25 -16.69 -6.76
N PRO A 79 -16.46 -17.76 -5.95
CA PRO A 79 -16.33 -19.14 -6.41
C PRO A 79 -17.36 -19.52 -7.50
N PRO A 80 -17.06 -20.49 -8.40
CA PRO A 80 -15.81 -21.25 -8.50
C PRO A 80 -14.67 -20.43 -9.13
N HIS A 81 -13.47 -20.56 -8.56
CA HIS A 81 -12.31 -19.68 -8.73
C HIS A 81 -11.53 -19.82 -10.05
N TYR A 82 -12.10 -20.46 -11.07
CA TYR A 82 -11.52 -20.47 -12.41
C TYR A 82 -11.91 -19.20 -13.15
N LYS A 83 -10.99 -18.24 -13.20
CA LYS A 83 -11.14 -16.99 -13.95
C LYS A 83 -10.08 -16.89 -15.03
N THR A 84 -10.40 -16.20 -16.11
CA THR A 84 -9.43 -15.77 -17.10
C THR A 84 -8.86 -14.42 -16.71
N ARG A 85 -7.66 -14.09 -17.20
CA ARG A 85 -7.07 -12.76 -16.99
C ARG A 85 -8.01 -11.62 -17.40
N SER A 86 -8.87 -11.81 -18.41
CA SER A 86 -9.83 -10.79 -18.83
C SER A 86 -10.91 -10.46 -17.79
N ASP A 87 -11.14 -11.35 -16.82
CA ASP A 87 -12.15 -11.20 -15.78
C ASP A 87 -11.66 -10.35 -14.59
N CYS A 88 -10.37 -10.02 -14.57
CA CYS A 88 -9.72 -9.26 -13.51
C CYS A 88 -8.86 -8.16 -14.14
N ARG A 89 -9.14 -6.89 -13.83
CA ARG A 89 -8.38 -5.77 -14.38
C ARG A 89 -7.67 -5.00 -13.28
N SER A 90 -6.42 -4.68 -13.52
CA SER A 90 -5.62 -3.88 -12.59
C SER A 90 -5.55 -2.41 -13.03
N ASP A 91 -5.27 -1.54 -12.05
CA ASP A 91 -4.98 -0.12 -12.24
C ASP A 91 -3.57 0.23 -11.73
N LEU A 92 -2.58 -0.63 -12.04
CA LEU A 92 -1.18 -0.48 -11.59
C LEU A 92 -0.65 0.96 -11.68
N ARG A 93 -0.89 1.62 -12.81
CA ARG A 93 -0.41 2.99 -13.03
C ARG A 93 -1.02 3.99 -12.05
N LYS A 94 -2.29 3.82 -11.65
CA LYS A 94 -2.94 4.71 -10.68
C LYS A 94 -2.31 4.56 -9.30
N TRP A 95 -2.10 3.32 -8.84
CA TRP A 95 -1.48 3.06 -7.54
C TRP A 95 -0.01 3.50 -7.51
N ARG A 96 0.75 3.30 -8.59
CA ARG A 96 2.14 3.79 -8.68
C ARG A 96 2.20 5.31 -8.60
N ASN A 97 1.38 6.01 -9.39
CA ASN A 97 1.33 7.48 -9.36
C ASN A 97 0.93 8.02 -7.98
N TRP A 98 -0.01 7.35 -7.31
CA TRP A 98 -0.40 7.71 -5.96
C TRP A 98 0.78 7.54 -4.98
N TYR A 99 1.47 6.41 -5.07
CA TYR A 99 2.59 6.08 -4.19
C TYR A 99 3.71 7.11 -4.23
N ASP A 100 4.13 7.49 -5.43
CA ASP A 100 5.25 8.43 -5.64
C ASP A 100 5.01 9.81 -5.00
N GLY A 101 3.74 10.19 -4.79
CA GLY A 101 3.35 11.46 -4.18
C GLY A 101 2.90 11.38 -2.71
N HIS A 102 2.70 10.19 -2.14
CA HIS A 102 1.99 10.05 -0.85
C HIS A 102 2.61 9.06 0.14
N ILE A 103 3.74 8.43 -0.20
CA ILE A 103 4.41 7.43 0.64
C ILE A 103 4.72 7.96 2.06
N GLU A 104 5.06 9.24 2.20
CA GLU A 104 5.40 9.91 3.46
C GLU A 104 4.27 9.96 4.50
N TYR A 105 3.02 9.71 4.08
CA TYR A 105 1.85 9.68 4.97
C TYR A 105 1.50 8.27 5.47
N LEU A 106 2.26 7.26 5.06
CA LEU A 106 1.99 5.88 5.44
C LEU A 106 2.76 5.46 6.69
N THR A 107 2.08 4.71 7.56
CA THR A 107 2.64 4.14 8.80
C THR A 107 2.62 2.61 8.76
N GLN A 108 3.56 1.98 9.48
CA GLN A 108 3.66 0.52 9.52
C GLN A 108 2.43 -0.08 10.21
N ASP A 109 1.97 0.54 11.29
CA ASP A 109 0.77 0.12 12.02
C ASP A 109 -0.47 0.08 11.10
N ARG A 110 -0.60 1.05 10.19
CA ARG A 110 -1.66 1.06 9.19
C ARG A 110 -1.50 -0.08 8.19
N SER A 111 -0.28 -0.32 7.67
CA SER A 111 0.00 -1.45 6.79
C SER A 111 -0.38 -2.79 7.45
N ASP A 112 0.06 -3.01 8.69
CA ASP A 112 -0.19 -4.25 9.43
C ASP A 112 -1.66 -4.43 9.81
N SER A 113 -2.36 -3.35 10.15
CA SER A 113 -3.83 -3.40 10.36
C SER A 113 -4.54 -3.84 9.09
N LEU A 114 -4.22 -3.22 7.95
CA LEU A 114 -4.84 -3.54 6.66
C LEU A 114 -4.61 -5.00 6.25
N LYS A 115 -3.37 -5.50 6.39
CA LYS A 115 -3.06 -6.91 6.08
C LYS A 115 -3.95 -7.87 6.89
N ARG A 116 -4.12 -7.61 8.19
CA ARG A 116 -4.99 -8.41 9.07
C ARG A 116 -6.48 -8.28 8.75
N GLU A 117 -6.94 -7.08 8.41
CA GLU A 117 -8.34 -6.83 8.03
C GLU A 117 -8.68 -7.56 6.73
N ILE A 118 -7.83 -7.44 5.70
CA ILE A 118 -8.04 -8.11 4.42
C ILE A 118 -8.00 -9.63 4.60
N ALA A 119 -7.06 -10.17 5.37
CA ALA A 119 -7.04 -11.60 5.67
C ALA A 119 -8.31 -12.08 6.37
N ARG A 120 -8.88 -11.26 7.27
CA ARG A 120 -10.13 -11.56 7.98
C ARG A 120 -11.35 -11.49 7.07
N ASP A 121 -11.42 -10.51 6.18
CA ASP A 121 -12.58 -10.30 5.29
C ASP A 121 -12.68 -11.39 4.20
N ASN A 122 -11.60 -12.15 3.99
CA ASN A 122 -11.43 -13.11 2.91
C ASN A 122 -11.36 -14.55 3.42
N ILE A 123 -12.28 -14.89 4.34
CA ILE A 123 -12.41 -16.20 5.03
C ILE A 123 -12.47 -17.39 4.06
N TRP A 124 -12.93 -17.17 2.82
CA TRP A 124 -12.95 -18.18 1.76
C TRP A 124 -11.57 -18.75 1.42
N TRP A 125 -10.51 -18.00 1.72
CA TRP A 125 -9.13 -18.37 1.46
C TRP A 125 -8.39 -18.78 2.74
N SER A 126 -9.10 -19.47 3.64
CA SER A 126 -8.71 -19.76 5.01
C SER A 126 -7.26 -20.21 5.21
N ASP A 127 -6.74 -19.76 6.36
CA ASP A 127 -5.54 -20.21 7.10
C ASP A 127 -4.21 -19.66 6.61
N SER A 128 -3.69 -18.65 7.31
CA SER A 128 -2.28 -18.20 7.48
C SER A 128 -1.36 -18.11 6.25
N THR A 129 -1.34 -19.12 5.41
CA THR A 129 -0.63 -19.24 4.13
C THR A 129 -0.69 -18.02 3.24
N ILE A 130 -1.80 -17.29 3.10
CA ILE A 130 -1.80 -16.12 2.19
C ILE A 130 -0.93 -14.99 2.70
N LEU A 131 -0.96 -14.69 4.00
CA LEU A 131 -0.08 -13.65 4.55
C LEU A 131 1.38 -14.09 4.43
N ASP A 132 1.67 -15.36 4.73
CA ASP A 132 3.00 -15.93 4.59
C ASP A 132 3.45 -15.92 3.10
N TYR A 133 2.57 -16.26 2.15
CA TYR A 133 2.88 -16.28 0.71
C TYR A 133 3.05 -14.88 0.09
N VAL A 134 2.36 -13.87 0.62
CA VAL A 134 2.42 -12.50 0.11
C VAL A 134 3.57 -11.73 0.75
N PHE A 135 3.86 -11.94 2.03
CA PHE A 135 4.79 -11.11 2.80
C PHE A 135 6.03 -11.83 3.38
N ASP A 136 6.04 -13.16 3.59
CA ASP A 136 7.17 -13.90 4.17
C ASP A 136 8.18 -14.46 3.14
N ASN A 137 8.61 -13.61 2.19
CA ASN A 137 9.90 -13.79 1.49
C ASN A 137 10.82 -12.59 1.73
#